data_AF-A0A7S1X035-F1
#
_entry.id   AF-A0A7S1X035-F1
#
_cell.length_a   1.000
_cell.length_b   1.000
_cell.length_c   1.000
_cell.angle_alpha   90.00
_cell.angle_beta   90.00
_cell.angle_gamma   90.00
#
_symmetry.space_group_name_H-M   'P 1'
#
loop_
_entity.id
_entity.type
_entity.pdbx_description
1 polymer ?
#
loop_
_entity_poly.entity_id
_entity_poly.type
_entity_poly.pdbx_seq_one_letter_code
_entity_poly.pdbx_strand_id
1 'polypeptide(L)'
;MSCAWLVQLFFILGVAVCGLEVHSAGEATHPARSGPVDVRFSDVFIADVVSTSRRPQERAPTRELPSRLVVAYPNWGACGSQVEQAVQNGVNVVAWSFGVLSSTHNPVRSADITVQPDLTCVRNVVERTTQLGRPVIHLLSFGGWGTQHPEDTFSGEAYYESWIRLVWGHPRSDGSPLFDGLDWDFEGADDKSARTNTFSVETLDIMGTMSTLAKRDGFLVSMAPAQSYLDYGSANFSRSLLFEDAEWEAEFAAEQGEGYRRPFFGYHGRNCYAYLLAACGGWHTFDFVSLQLYESFSRFGYSVQVEGTPVADALISTVSSYIRGWAVDFSSDPDSRVARLGKQTIVVPAEALVIGLLAVSGDPSEQLPRRTPPFAKVFTLMPEPHRGNPVMDAYAGLARLGTAPRGFMYWCISDDASSAERYYMARGLAGVLAAPVEQLNASAHYGAAVTQL
;
A
#
# COMPACT_ATOMS: atom_id res chain seq x y z
N MET A 1 -13.75 -37.66 10.29
CA MET A 1 -12.96 -38.62 9.48
C MET A 1 -11.56 -38.06 9.37
N SER A 2 -10.61 -38.75 9.99
CA SER A 2 -9.23 -38.33 10.22
C SER A 2 -8.35 -38.66 9.00
N CYS A 3 -7.31 -37.85 8.74
CA CYS A 3 -6.06 -38.36 8.16
C CYS A 3 -4.91 -37.41 8.52
N ALA A 4 -4.02 -37.95 9.35
CA ALA A 4 -2.73 -37.39 9.70
C ALA A 4 -1.67 -37.85 8.68
N TRP A 5 -0.59 -37.07 8.53
CA TRP A 5 0.72 -37.61 8.16
C TRP A 5 1.82 -37.01 9.04
N LEU A 6 2.65 -37.92 9.53
CA LEU A 6 3.84 -37.78 10.36
C LEU A 6 5.07 -38.13 9.48
N VAL A 7 6.27 -37.81 9.97
CA VAL A 7 7.63 -38.40 9.70
C VAL A 7 8.66 -37.27 9.44
N GLN A 8 9.87 -37.19 10.00
CA GLN A 8 10.61 -37.83 11.11
C GLN A 8 11.86 -36.94 11.41
N LEU A 9 12.33 -36.97 12.66
CA LEU A 9 13.61 -36.43 13.13
C LEU A 9 14.84 -37.21 12.60
N PHE A 10 15.96 -36.51 12.42
CA PHE A 10 17.31 -37.03 12.72
C PHE A 10 18.20 -35.93 13.34
N PHE A 11 18.86 -36.29 14.44
CA PHE A 11 19.93 -35.55 15.14
C PHE A 11 21.29 -35.79 14.46
N ILE A 12 22.22 -34.82 14.55
CA ILE A 12 23.66 -35.02 14.87
C ILE A 12 24.23 -33.69 15.41
N LEU A 13 24.91 -33.78 16.56
CA LEU A 13 25.71 -32.75 17.21
C LEU A 13 27.07 -32.55 16.50
N GLY A 14 27.61 -31.33 16.56
CA GLY A 14 29.01 -31.04 16.26
C GLY A 14 29.43 -29.65 16.74
N VAL A 15 29.99 -29.58 17.95
CA VAL A 15 30.61 -28.40 18.57
C VAL A 15 31.95 -28.09 17.89
N ALA A 16 32.23 -26.82 17.59
CA ALA A 16 33.60 -26.32 17.51
C ALA A 16 33.68 -24.84 17.93
N VAL A 17 34.55 -24.62 18.89
CA VAL A 17 34.94 -23.38 19.56
C VAL A 17 35.84 -22.55 18.65
N CYS A 18 35.62 -21.24 18.57
CA CYS A 18 36.65 -20.26 18.21
C CYS A 18 36.43 -18.98 19.00
N GLY A 19 37.23 -18.82 20.06
CA GLY A 19 37.50 -17.52 20.66
C GLY A 19 38.56 -16.79 19.83
N LEU A 20 38.39 -15.49 19.66
CA LEU A 20 39.48 -14.61 19.28
C LEU A 20 39.27 -13.26 19.97
N GLU A 21 40.21 -12.98 20.87
CA GLU A 21 40.46 -11.69 21.50
C GLU A 21 40.84 -10.67 20.44
N VAL A 22 40.30 -9.45 20.54
CA VAL A 22 40.82 -8.29 19.81
C VAL A 22 41.28 -7.26 20.82
N HIS A 23 42.57 -6.96 20.72
CA HIS A 23 43.28 -5.94 21.49
C HIS A 23 42.68 -4.55 21.32
N SER A 24 42.58 -3.85 22.45
CA SER A 24 42.42 -2.40 22.54
C SER A 24 43.70 -1.66 22.14
N ALA A 25 43.57 -0.49 21.50
CA ALA A 25 44.06 0.81 21.97
C ALA A 25 44.46 1.75 20.81
N GLY A 26 44.14 3.04 20.99
CA GLY A 26 44.56 4.19 20.19
C GLY A 26 43.36 4.87 19.52
N GLU A 27 43.09 6.17 19.61
CA GLU A 27 43.79 7.33 20.17
C GLU A 27 42.72 8.41 20.40
N ALA A 28 42.91 9.26 21.40
CA ALA A 28 42.10 10.45 21.63
C ALA A 28 42.91 11.69 21.26
N THR A 29 42.41 12.54 20.36
CA THR A 29 42.75 13.98 20.29
C THR A 29 41.54 14.82 19.86
N HIS A 30 41.59 16.09 20.26
CA HIS A 30 40.52 17.05 20.54
C HIS A 30 39.82 17.75 19.33
N PRO A 31 38.71 18.49 19.58
CA PRO A 31 37.75 18.90 18.57
C PRO A 31 38.07 20.27 17.94
N ALA A 32 37.74 20.43 16.67
CA ALA A 32 37.68 21.72 15.99
C ALA A 32 36.21 22.08 15.67
N ARG A 33 35.83 23.28 16.11
CA ARG A 33 34.55 23.94 15.81
C ARG A 33 34.39 24.18 14.31
N SER A 34 33.25 23.82 13.75
CA SER A 34 32.73 24.41 12.51
C SER A 34 31.25 24.76 12.70
N GLY A 35 30.90 25.97 12.28
CA GLY A 35 29.55 26.53 12.38
C GLY A 35 28.55 25.84 11.43
N PRO A 36 27.28 26.28 11.44
CA PRO A 36 26.24 25.65 10.64
C PRO A 36 26.51 25.91 9.15
N VAL A 37 26.85 24.84 8.43
CA VAL A 37 26.84 24.83 6.97
C VAL A 37 25.40 24.51 6.57
N ASP A 38 24.73 25.51 6.00
CA ASP A 38 23.42 25.39 5.39
C ASP A 38 23.58 24.63 4.06
N VAL A 39 23.49 23.30 4.11
CA VAL A 39 23.58 22.43 2.93
C VAL A 39 22.17 22.28 2.35
N ARG A 40 21.91 22.92 1.20
CA ARG A 40 20.74 22.61 0.38
C ARG A 40 20.93 21.24 -0.26
N PHE A 41 20.14 20.27 0.19
CA PHE A 41 20.20 18.85 -0.16
C PHE A 41 19.51 18.48 -1.50
N SER A 42 19.56 19.34 -2.52
CA SER A 42 18.90 19.04 -3.82
C SER A 42 19.79 18.41 -4.87
N ASP A 43 21.12 18.37 -4.69
CA ASP A 43 22.03 18.18 -5.84
C ASP A 43 23.00 17.00 -5.72
N VAL A 44 22.76 16.01 -4.85
CA VAL A 44 23.64 14.83 -4.74
C VAL A 44 22.81 13.53 -4.78
N PHE A 45 23.11 12.71 -5.80
CA PHE A 45 22.55 11.40 -6.17
C PHE A 45 21.31 11.40 -7.07
N ILE A 46 21.54 11.53 -8.38
CA ILE A 46 21.35 10.50 -9.45
C ILE A 46 21.71 11.24 -10.74
N ALA A 47 23.00 11.26 -11.08
CA ALA A 47 23.44 11.66 -12.40
C ALA A 47 24.62 10.74 -12.78
N ASP A 48 24.56 10.25 -14.01
CA ASP A 48 25.58 9.47 -14.71
C ASP A 48 25.82 8.04 -14.26
N VAL A 49 24.93 7.12 -14.68
CA VAL A 49 25.28 5.99 -15.58
C VAL A 49 23.98 5.52 -16.27
N VAL A 50 23.77 5.86 -17.54
CA VAL A 50 23.21 5.02 -18.64
C VAL A 50 23.12 5.92 -19.88
N SER A 51 24.18 5.92 -20.69
CA SER A 51 24.13 6.41 -22.07
C SER A 51 24.07 5.19 -22.99
N THR A 52 22.88 4.61 -23.15
CA THR A 52 22.52 3.89 -24.36
C THR A 52 21.61 4.80 -25.16
N SER A 53 21.89 4.94 -26.46
CA SER A 53 21.26 5.88 -27.37
C SER A 53 19.77 5.58 -27.59
N ARG A 54 18.91 5.88 -26.62
CA ARG A 54 17.50 6.10 -26.91
C ARG A 54 17.41 7.47 -27.57
N ARG A 55 16.89 7.50 -28.81
CA ARG A 55 16.47 8.77 -29.43
C ARG A 55 15.63 9.54 -28.40
N PRO A 56 15.65 10.89 -28.40
CA PRO A 56 14.64 11.65 -27.68
C PRO A 56 13.28 11.28 -28.28
N GLN A 57 12.64 10.26 -27.70
CA GLN A 57 11.22 10.02 -27.89
C GLN A 57 10.56 11.28 -27.37
N GLU A 58 9.73 11.91 -28.20
CA GLU A 58 8.74 12.85 -27.72
C GLU A 58 8.14 12.25 -26.45
N ARG A 59 8.20 12.99 -25.34
CA ARG A 59 7.65 12.52 -24.07
C ARG A 59 6.24 12.02 -24.36
N ALA A 60 5.99 10.74 -24.07
CA ALA A 60 4.67 10.19 -24.19
C ALA A 60 3.70 11.12 -23.43
N PRO A 61 2.52 11.45 -24.00
CA PRO A 61 1.56 12.28 -23.30
C PRO A 61 1.32 11.69 -21.90
N THR A 62 1.44 12.54 -20.88
CA THR A 62 1.25 12.14 -19.49
C THR A 62 -0.17 11.62 -19.32
N ARG A 63 -0.30 10.41 -18.78
CA ARG A 63 -1.60 9.87 -18.42
C ARG A 63 -2.16 10.66 -17.24
N GLU A 64 -3.35 11.20 -17.41
CA GLU A 64 -4.02 11.98 -16.36
C GLU A 64 -5.02 11.10 -15.61
N LEU A 65 -4.91 11.13 -14.28
CA LEU A 65 -5.90 10.53 -13.40
C LEU A 65 -7.13 11.43 -13.28
N PRO A 66 -8.33 10.86 -13.13
CA PRO A 66 -9.49 11.62 -12.68
C PRO A 66 -9.23 12.36 -11.36
N SER A 67 -9.98 13.45 -11.13
CA SER A 67 -9.90 14.21 -9.88
C SER A 67 -10.43 13.44 -8.66
N ARG A 68 -11.32 12.47 -8.90
CA ARG A 68 -11.90 11.59 -7.88
C ARG A 68 -11.68 10.14 -8.26
N LEU A 69 -11.16 9.33 -7.34
CA LEU A 69 -10.82 7.93 -7.62
C LEU A 69 -11.74 6.96 -6.87
N VAL A 70 -12.24 5.97 -7.59
CA VAL A 70 -12.71 4.71 -7.01
C VAL A 70 -11.80 3.62 -7.58
N VAL A 71 -10.84 3.21 -6.77
CA VAL A 71 -9.87 2.17 -7.09
C VAL A 71 -10.43 0.82 -6.63
N ALA A 72 -10.30 -0.20 -7.45
CA ALA A 72 -10.73 -1.54 -7.07
C ALA A 72 -9.77 -2.60 -7.57
N TYR A 73 -9.56 -3.62 -6.73
CA TYR A 73 -8.74 -4.78 -7.07
C TYR A 73 -9.64 -5.96 -7.43
N PRO A 74 -9.47 -6.60 -8.60
CA PRO A 74 -9.99 -7.94 -8.83
C PRO A 74 -9.32 -8.93 -7.86
N ASN A 75 -9.99 -10.04 -7.54
CA ASN A 75 -9.35 -11.13 -6.81
C ASN A 75 -8.18 -11.74 -7.62
N TRP A 76 -7.36 -12.58 -6.99
CA TRP A 76 -6.12 -13.15 -7.55
C TRP A 76 -6.34 -13.80 -8.93
N GLY A 77 -5.76 -13.21 -9.96
CA GLY A 77 -5.88 -13.65 -11.35
C GLY A 77 -7.28 -13.49 -11.95
N ALA A 78 -8.24 -12.94 -11.20
CA ALA A 78 -9.62 -12.78 -11.65
C ALA A 78 -9.72 -11.73 -12.74
N CYS A 79 -10.43 -12.07 -13.80
CA CYS A 79 -10.74 -11.18 -14.90
C CYS A 79 -12.13 -11.55 -15.47
N GLY A 80 -12.85 -10.57 -16.01
CA GLY A 80 -14.11 -10.81 -16.71
C GLY A 80 -15.23 -9.84 -16.34
N SER A 81 -16.47 -10.29 -16.48
CA SER A 81 -17.66 -9.45 -16.41
C SER A 81 -17.88 -8.77 -15.07
N GLN A 82 -17.33 -9.32 -13.98
CA GLN A 82 -17.39 -8.66 -12.66
C GLN A 82 -16.63 -7.33 -12.66
N VAL A 83 -15.49 -7.26 -13.34
CA VAL A 83 -14.69 -6.03 -13.45
C VAL A 83 -15.43 -5.00 -14.31
N GLU A 84 -15.98 -5.42 -15.46
CA GLU A 84 -16.81 -4.56 -16.31
C GLU A 84 -18.00 -3.99 -15.52
N GLN A 85 -18.66 -4.84 -14.73
CA GLN A 85 -19.80 -4.42 -13.93
C GLN A 85 -19.38 -3.47 -12.81
N ALA A 86 -18.25 -3.69 -12.12
CA ALA A 86 -17.72 -2.76 -11.13
C ALA A 86 -17.42 -1.38 -11.75
N VAL A 87 -16.86 -1.35 -12.96
CA VAL A 87 -16.62 -0.12 -13.73
C VAL A 87 -17.93 0.60 -14.07
N GLN A 88 -18.95 -0.14 -14.55
CA GLN A 88 -20.28 0.44 -14.79
C GLN A 88 -20.88 1.04 -13.51
N ASN A 89 -20.58 0.46 -12.35
CA ASN A 89 -21.02 0.94 -11.05
C ASN A 89 -20.17 2.08 -10.47
N GLY A 90 -19.11 2.53 -11.15
CA GLY A 90 -18.38 3.74 -10.80
C GLY A 90 -16.90 3.58 -10.52
N VAL A 91 -16.36 2.36 -10.52
CA VAL A 91 -14.91 2.13 -10.49
C VAL A 91 -14.27 2.79 -11.71
N ASN A 92 -13.23 3.59 -11.49
CA ASN A 92 -12.50 4.28 -12.55
C ASN A 92 -10.99 4.02 -12.53
N VAL A 93 -10.49 3.25 -11.56
CA VAL A 93 -9.16 2.67 -11.56
C VAL A 93 -9.26 1.19 -11.20
N VAL A 94 -8.71 0.31 -12.04
CA VAL A 94 -8.63 -1.13 -11.78
C VAL A 94 -7.17 -1.49 -11.59
N ALA A 95 -6.81 -1.99 -10.40
CA ALA A 95 -5.46 -2.46 -10.09
C ALA A 95 -5.44 -4.00 -10.17
N TRP A 96 -4.87 -4.54 -11.24
CA TRP A 96 -4.91 -5.97 -11.57
C TRP A 96 -3.94 -6.77 -10.71
N SER A 97 -4.47 -7.69 -9.92
CA SER A 97 -3.74 -8.54 -8.97
C SER A 97 -3.42 -9.93 -9.53
N PHE A 98 -2.17 -10.40 -9.56
CA PHE A 98 -0.92 -9.67 -9.29
C PHE A 98 0.14 -9.99 -10.35
N GLY A 99 1.06 -9.05 -10.55
CA GLY A 99 2.38 -9.30 -11.13
C GLY A 99 3.37 -9.74 -10.05
N VAL A 100 4.35 -10.56 -10.44
CA VAL A 100 5.44 -11.02 -9.58
C VAL A 100 6.77 -10.72 -10.27
N LEU A 101 7.63 -10.01 -9.55
CA LEU A 101 9.00 -9.73 -9.96
C LEU A 101 9.85 -10.98 -9.68
N SER A 102 10.30 -11.66 -10.72
CA SER A 102 10.97 -12.97 -10.64
C SER A 102 12.23 -13.03 -11.50
N SER A 103 12.77 -14.24 -11.72
CA SER A 103 13.88 -14.44 -12.65
C SER A 103 13.64 -15.61 -13.60
N THR A 104 14.01 -15.41 -14.86
CA THR A 104 14.05 -16.53 -15.83
C THR A 104 15.28 -17.38 -15.60
N HIS A 105 15.16 -18.67 -15.91
CA HIS A 105 16.25 -19.64 -15.84
C HIS A 105 16.52 -20.28 -17.22
N ASN A 106 16.69 -19.50 -18.31
CA ASN A 106 17.22 -20.05 -19.57
C ASN A 106 17.57 -19.00 -20.66
N PRO A 107 18.75 -19.04 -21.32
CA PRO A 107 20.03 -19.64 -20.93
C PRO A 107 20.86 -18.74 -19.99
N VAL A 108 20.42 -17.50 -19.76
CA VAL A 108 21.05 -16.52 -18.85
C VAL A 108 19.98 -16.03 -17.89
N ARG A 109 20.29 -16.04 -16.58
CA ARG A 109 19.37 -15.54 -15.56
C ARG A 109 19.14 -14.04 -15.79
N SER A 110 17.88 -13.64 -15.90
CA SER A 110 17.50 -12.24 -16.12
C SER A 110 16.25 -11.89 -15.33
N ALA A 111 16.13 -10.62 -14.94
CA ALA A 111 14.93 -10.08 -14.32
C ALA A 111 13.73 -10.35 -15.21
N ASP A 112 12.65 -10.84 -14.63
CA ASP A 112 11.42 -11.17 -15.35
C ASP A 112 10.18 -10.78 -14.57
N ILE A 113 9.05 -10.68 -15.28
CA ILE A 113 7.76 -10.44 -14.68
C ILE A 113 6.81 -11.52 -15.11
N THR A 114 6.37 -12.31 -14.14
CA THR A 114 5.23 -13.20 -14.32
C THR A 114 3.98 -12.48 -13.86
N VAL A 115 2.85 -12.78 -14.51
CA VAL A 115 1.56 -12.19 -14.17
C VAL A 115 0.59 -13.32 -13.93
N GLN A 116 -0.16 -13.21 -12.84
CA GLN A 116 -1.25 -14.12 -12.52
C GLN A 116 -2.49 -13.88 -13.41
N PRO A 117 -2.94 -12.64 -13.68
CA PRO A 117 -4.11 -12.45 -14.54
C PRO A 117 -3.80 -12.81 -15.99
N ASP A 118 -4.78 -13.44 -16.66
CA ASP A 118 -4.71 -13.73 -18.10
C ASP A 118 -4.67 -12.41 -18.90
N LEU A 119 -3.55 -12.10 -19.53
CA LEU A 119 -3.35 -10.84 -20.26
C LEU A 119 -4.28 -10.68 -21.47
N THR A 120 -4.75 -11.77 -22.08
CA THR A 120 -5.74 -11.71 -23.17
C THR A 120 -7.09 -11.31 -22.62
N CYS A 121 -7.48 -11.90 -21.48
CA CYS A 121 -8.70 -11.55 -20.77
C CYS A 121 -8.67 -10.10 -20.28
N VAL A 122 -7.56 -9.65 -19.66
CA VAL A 122 -7.35 -8.27 -19.25
C VAL A 122 -7.53 -7.33 -20.43
N ARG A 123 -6.86 -7.59 -21.56
CA ARG A 123 -7.02 -6.77 -22.78
C ARG A 123 -8.48 -6.69 -23.19
N ASN A 124 -9.18 -7.83 -23.27
CA ASN A 124 -10.60 -7.84 -23.65
C ASN A 124 -11.50 -7.06 -22.69
N VAL A 125 -11.18 -7.01 -21.39
CA VAL A 125 -11.90 -6.17 -20.42
C VAL A 125 -11.57 -4.71 -20.65
N VAL A 126 -10.29 -4.34 -20.79
CA VAL A 126 -9.84 -2.96 -21.06
C VAL A 126 -10.51 -2.38 -22.32
N GLU A 127 -10.59 -3.15 -23.40
CA GLU A 127 -11.27 -2.71 -24.63
C GLU A 127 -12.77 -2.46 -24.39
N ARG A 128 -13.42 -3.35 -23.64
CA ARG A 128 -14.86 -3.23 -23.35
C ARG A 128 -15.16 -2.09 -22.39
N THR A 129 -14.31 -1.85 -21.38
CA THR A 129 -14.48 -0.72 -20.46
C THR A 129 -14.23 0.61 -21.16
N THR A 130 -13.29 0.67 -22.11
CA THR A 130 -13.06 1.85 -22.97
C THR A 130 -14.31 2.18 -23.80
N GLN A 131 -15.02 1.18 -24.31
CA GLN A 131 -16.27 1.35 -25.06
C GLN A 131 -17.44 1.90 -24.23
N LEU A 132 -17.35 1.91 -22.90
CA LEU A 132 -18.37 2.53 -22.03
C LEU A 132 -18.35 4.07 -22.09
N GLY A 133 -17.40 4.68 -22.81
CA GLY A 133 -17.31 6.13 -22.98
C GLY A 133 -16.86 6.88 -21.74
N ARG A 134 -16.26 6.17 -20.77
CA ARG A 134 -15.69 6.73 -19.54
C ARG A 134 -14.22 6.32 -19.45
N PRO A 135 -13.28 7.25 -19.18
CA PRO A 135 -11.89 6.88 -18.95
C PRO A 135 -11.77 5.96 -17.73
N VAL A 136 -11.15 4.79 -17.92
CA VAL A 136 -10.82 3.84 -16.85
C VAL A 136 -9.32 3.59 -16.92
N ILE A 137 -8.66 3.76 -15.79
CA ILE A 137 -7.23 3.52 -15.65
C ILE A 137 -7.01 2.07 -15.23
N HIS A 138 -6.05 1.41 -15.85
CA HIS A 138 -5.70 0.02 -15.57
C HIS A 138 -4.24 -0.09 -15.13
N LEU A 139 -4.00 -0.47 -13.87
CA LEU A 139 -2.66 -0.64 -13.30
C LEU A 139 -2.35 -2.13 -13.13
N LEU A 140 -1.09 -2.53 -13.26
CA LEU A 140 -0.64 -3.86 -12.82
C LEU A 140 -0.13 -3.74 -11.38
N SER A 141 -0.77 -4.42 -10.44
CA SER A 141 -0.34 -4.43 -9.03
C SER A 141 0.68 -5.53 -8.77
N PHE A 142 1.73 -5.23 -8.02
CA PHE A 142 2.79 -6.14 -7.63
C PHE A 142 2.76 -6.41 -6.14
N GLY A 143 2.66 -7.68 -5.75
CA GLY A 143 2.66 -8.09 -4.35
C GLY A 143 1.54 -9.06 -4.01
N GLY A 144 0.79 -8.75 -2.95
CA GLY A 144 -0.16 -9.61 -2.28
C GLY A 144 0.44 -10.38 -1.11
N TRP A 145 -0.39 -10.73 -0.13
CA TRP A 145 -0.03 -11.51 1.04
C TRP A 145 0.69 -12.82 0.67
N GLY A 146 1.86 -13.04 1.26
CA GLY A 146 2.67 -14.24 1.02
C GLY A 146 3.43 -14.25 -0.30
N THR A 147 3.29 -13.23 -1.15
CA THR A 147 4.05 -13.13 -2.40
C THR A 147 5.52 -12.84 -2.12
N GLN A 148 6.40 -13.54 -2.84
CA GLN A 148 7.83 -13.31 -2.76
C GLN A 148 8.19 -11.88 -3.18
N HIS A 149 9.01 -11.20 -2.36
CA HIS A 149 9.61 -9.92 -2.72
C HIS A 149 10.59 -10.11 -3.90
N PRO A 150 10.84 -9.06 -4.72
CA PRO A 150 11.77 -9.15 -5.83
C PRO A 150 13.14 -9.66 -5.40
N GLU A 151 13.80 -10.41 -6.28
CA GLU A 151 15.15 -10.89 -6.05
C GLU A 151 16.14 -9.72 -6.07
N ASP A 152 16.98 -9.65 -5.04
CA ASP A 152 17.99 -8.60 -4.83
C ASP A 152 19.19 -8.68 -5.79
N THR A 153 19.23 -9.70 -6.65
CA THR A 153 20.29 -9.87 -7.65
C THR A 153 20.08 -9.02 -8.91
N PHE A 154 18.92 -8.38 -9.06
CA PHE A 154 18.60 -7.51 -10.20
C PHE A 154 18.30 -6.10 -9.74
N SER A 155 18.68 -5.11 -10.56
CA SER A 155 18.36 -3.72 -10.27
C SER A 155 16.91 -3.38 -10.64
N GLY A 156 16.41 -2.26 -10.11
CA GLY A 156 15.09 -1.76 -10.49
C GLY A 156 14.99 -1.42 -11.98
N GLU A 157 16.08 -0.98 -12.63
CA GLU A 157 16.13 -0.80 -14.09
C GLU A 157 15.88 -2.10 -14.83
N ALA A 158 16.50 -3.20 -14.39
CA ALA A 158 16.35 -4.49 -15.05
C ALA A 158 14.90 -4.99 -14.99
N TYR A 159 14.25 -4.85 -13.82
CA TYR A 159 12.84 -5.16 -13.67
C TYR A 159 11.94 -4.21 -14.46
N TYR A 160 12.26 -2.91 -14.48
CA TYR A 160 11.53 -1.93 -15.28
C TYR A 160 11.56 -2.25 -16.77
N GLU A 161 12.72 -2.62 -17.32
CA GLU A 161 12.82 -3.02 -18.73
C GLU A 161 11.98 -4.28 -19.02
N SER A 162 11.92 -5.23 -18.09
CA SER A 162 11.05 -6.41 -18.21
C SER A 162 9.57 -6.04 -18.15
N TRP A 163 9.19 -5.11 -17.27
CA TRP A 163 7.83 -4.57 -17.22
C TRP A 163 7.44 -3.88 -18.53
N ILE A 164 8.32 -3.03 -19.06
CA ILE A 164 8.09 -2.34 -20.34
C ILE A 164 7.89 -3.34 -21.48
N ARG A 165 8.70 -4.41 -21.55
CA ARG A 165 8.48 -5.48 -22.55
C ARG A 165 7.12 -6.16 -22.37
N LEU A 166 6.68 -6.41 -21.15
CA LEU A 166 5.39 -7.01 -20.87
C LEU A 166 4.22 -6.12 -21.32
N VAL A 167 4.21 -4.84 -20.92
CA VAL A 167 3.09 -3.93 -21.20
C VAL A 167 2.98 -3.57 -22.69
N TRP A 168 4.11 -3.44 -23.40
CA TRP A 168 4.15 -3.15 -24.84
C TRP A 168 4.10 -4.40 -25.71
N GLY A 169 4.42 -5.59 -25.16
CA GLY A 169 4.23 -6.87 -25.83
C GLY A 169 2.76 -7.29 -25.93
N HIS A 170 1.88 -6.62 -25.17
CA HIS A 170 0.45 -6.93 -25.11
C HIS A 170 -0.44 -5.70 -25.36
N PRO A 171 -0.19 -4.89 -26.41
CA PRO A 171 -0.82 -3.58 -26.56
C PRO A 171 -2.34 -3.69 -26.69
N ARG A 172 -3.01 -2.58 -26.37
CA ARG A 172 -4.43 -2.34 -26.66
C ARG A 172 -4.66 -2.23 -28.17
N SER A 173 -5.93 -2.24 -28.56
CA SER A 173 -6.36 -2.17 -29.97
C SER A 173 -5.93 -0.87 -30.67
N ASP A 174 -5.77 0.21 -29.90
CA ASP A 174 -5.28 1.51 -30.37
C ASP A 174 -3.73 1.62 -30.39
N GLY A 175 -3.03 0.54 -30.03
CA GLY A 175 -1.56 0.50 -29.97
C GLY A 175 -0.96 1.08 -28.70
N SER A 176 -1.76 1.58 -27.76
CA SER A 176 -1.29 2.01 -26.44
C SER A 176 -0.92 0.80 -25.55
N PRO A 177 -0.13 0.97 -24.48
CA PRO A 177 0.30 -0.15 -23.66
C PRO A 177 -0.88 -0.74 -22.90
N LEU A 178 -0.80 -2.02 -22.54
CA LEU A 178 -1.89 -2.73 -21.87
C LEU A 178 -2.33 -2.03 -20.57
N PHE A 179 -1.34 -1.66 -19.77
CA PHE A 179 -1.52 -0.99 -18.49
C PHE A 179 -1.08 0.47 -18.58
N ASP A 180 -1.79 1.33 -17.87
CA ASP A 180 -1.52 2.76 -17.72
C ASP A 180 -0.43 3.03 -16.68
N GLY A 181 -0.08 2.03 -15.88
CA GLY A 181 0.87 2.16 -14.80
C GLY A 181 1.04 0.90 -13.96
N LEU A 182 1.70 1.06 -12.82
CA LEU A 182 1.94 0.00 -11.84
C LEU A 182 1.45 0.43 -10.45
N ASP A 183 1.20 -0.56 -9.61
CA ASP A 183 0.80 -0.40 -8.22
C ASP A 183 1.66 -1.32 -7.33
N TRP A 184 2.05 -0.85 -6.15
CA TRP A 184 2.79 -1.66 -5.17
C TRP A 184 1.91 -2.09 -4.01
N ASP A 185 1.80 -3.40 -3.82
CA ASP A 185 1.00 -4.03 -2.77
C ASP A 185 1.81 -5.16 -2.10
N PHE A 186 3.10 -4.94 -1.84
CA PHE A 186 3.93 -5.94 -1.16
C PHE A 186 3.63 -5.98 0.34
N GLU A 187 3.46 -7.19 0.85
CA GLU A 187 3.11 -7.47 2.24
C GLU A 187 4.02 -8.55 2.84
N GLY A 188 3.72 -8.93 4.08
CA GLY A 188 4.35 -10.04 4.78
C GLY A 188 3.78 -11.41 4.39
N ALA A 189 4.02 -12.40 5.24
CA ALA A 189 3.53 -13.76 5.09
C ALA A 189 3.27 -14.41 6.46
N ASP A 190 2.31 -15.34 6.52
CA ASP A 190 1.93 -16.05 7.75
C ASP A 190 3.05 -16.90 8.36
N ASP A 191 4.06 -17.28 7.59
CA ASP A 191 5.27 -17.91 8.12
C ASP A 191 6.24 -16.84 8.62
N LYS A 192 6.38 -16.71 9.94
CA LYS A 192 7.32 -15.74 10.58
C LYS A 192 8.76 -15.88 10.11
N SER A 193 9.16 -17.05 9.61
CA SER A 193 10.52 -17.29 9.08
C SER A 193 10.67 -16.88 7.61
N ALA A 194 9.57 -16.54 6.93
CA ALA A 194 9.59 -16.08 5.56
C ALA A 194 10.40 -14.77 5.43
N ARG A 195 11.28 -14.73 4.43
CA ARG A 195 12.10 -13.55 4.14
C ARG A 195 11.26 -12.33 3.78
N THR A 196 10.04 -12.53 3.28
CA THR A 196 9.07 -11.47 2.93
C THR A 196 8.56 -10.70 4.15
N ASN A 197 8.78 -11.19 5.36
CA ASN A 197 8.49 -10.45 6.59
C ASN A 197 9.57 -9.41 6.94
N THR A 198 10.51 -9.14 6.04
CA THR A 198 11.46 -8.03 6.15
C THR A 198 11.75 -7.49 4.76
N PHE A 199 11.48 -6.20 4.55
CA PHE A 199 11.91 -5.53 3.33
C PHE A 199 13.44 -5.40 3.32
N SER A 200 14.11 -5.94 2.32
CA SER A 200 15.52 -5.58 2.10
C SER A 200 15.59 -4.13 1.60
N VAL A 201 16.75 -3.50 1.75
CA VAL A 201 16.95 -2.17 1.18
C VAL A 201 16.90 -2.27 -0.35
N GLU A 202 17.39 -3.37 -0.90
CA GLU A 202 17.34 -3.69 -2.32
C GLU A 202 15.90 -3.78 -2.85
N THR A 203 14.99 -4.43 -2.11
CA THR A 203 13.57 -4.47 -2.48
C THR A 203 12.97 -3.07 -2.54
N LEU A 204 13.23 -2.23 -1.54
CA LEU A 204 12.74 -0.86 -1.50
C LEU A 204 13.37 0.01 -2.62
N ASP A 205 14.66 -0.17 -2.90
CA ASP A 205 15.36 0.50 -3.99
C ASP A 205 14.82 0.08 -5.36
N ILE A 206 14.47 -1.20 -5.55
CA ILE A 206 13.82 -1.70 -6.77
C ILE A 206 12.48 -1.02 -6.97
N MET A 207 11.62 -1.00 -5.94
CA MET A 207 10.32 -0.35 -5.98
C MET A 207 10.45 1.14 -6.34
N GLY A 208 11.36 1.85 -5.67
CA GLY A 208 11.61 3.27 -5.90
C GLY A 208 12.16 3.58 -7.30
N THR A 209 13.12 2.78 -7.76
CA THR A 209 13.76 2.93 -9.08
C THR A 209 12.77 2.66 -10.21
N MET A 210 12.02 1.55 -10.14
CA MET A 210 10.98 1.24 -11.11
C MET A 210 9.91 2.33 -11.16
N SER A 211 9.48 2.83 -10.00
CA SER A 211 8.50 3.92 -9.90
C SER A 211 9.00 5.20 -10.58
N THR A 212 10.24 5.60 -10.29
CA THR A 212 10.85 6.80 -10.88
C THR A 212 10.96 6.69 -12.40
N LEU A 213 11.36 5.52 -12.92
CA LEU A 213 11.45 5.27 -14.36
C LEU A 213 10.07 5.25 -15.03
N ALA A 214 9.07 4.63 -14.39
CA ALA A 214 7.69 4.62 -14.87
C ALA A 214 7.13 6.05 -14.97
N LYS A 215 7.32 6.87 -13.93
CA LYS A 215 6.93 8.29 -13.94
C LYS A 215 7.61 9.07 -15.05
N ARG A 216 8.93 8.87 -15.23
CA ARG A 216 9.70 9.54 -16.29
C ARG A 216 9.14 9.23 -17.68
N ASP A 217 8.68 8.01 -17.90
CA ASP A 217 8.16 7.55 -19.20
C ASP A 217 6.63 7.78 -19.32
N GLY A 218 6.02 8.53 -18.40
CA GLY A 218 4.62 8.98 -18.47
C GLY A 218 3.59 7.95 -17.98
N PHE A 219 4.03 6.91 -17.28
CA PHE A 219 3.16 5.95 -16.61
C PHE A 219 2.71 6.45 -15.24
N LEU A 220 1.58 5.90 -14.78
CA LEU A 220 1.08 6.12 -13.43
C LEU A 220 1.77 5.16 -12.45
N VAL A 221 1.94 5.62 -11.21
CA VAL A 221 2.48 4.81 -10.12
C VAL A 221 1.61 5.00 -8.89
N SER A 222 1.20 3.90 -8.26
CA SER A 222 0.56 3.93 -6.96
C SER A 222 1.17 2.91 -6.00
N MET A 223 0.74 2.97 -4.75
CA MET A 223 1.01 1.95 -3.76
C MET A 223 -0.18 1.80 -2.82
N ALA A 224 -0.39 0.60 -2.28
CA ALA A 224 -1.46 0.27 -1.36
C ALA A 224 -0.90 -0.24 -0.01
N PRO A 225 -0.18 0.58 0.77
CA PRO A 225 0.37 0.13 2.03
C PRO A 225 -0.72 -0.15 3.07
N ALA A 226 -0.54 -1.25 3.79
CA ALA A 226 -1.05 -1.44 5.14
C ALA A 226 -0.85 -0.19 6.02
N GLN A 227 -1.81 0.14 6.91
CA GLN A 227 -1.70 1.35 7.72
C GLN A 227 -0.43 1.35 8.58
N SER A 228 -0.03 0.19 9.09
CA SER A 228 1.19 0.01 9.88
C SER A 228 2.49 0.32 9.10
N TYR A 229 2.43 0.26 7.76
CA TYR A 229 3.59 0.47 6.88
C TYR A 229 3.83 1.97 6.62
N LEU A 230 2.84 2.81 6.93
CA LEU A 230 2.91 4.27 6.98
C LEU A 230 2.23 4.79 8.26
N ASP A 231 2.67 4.32 9.44
CA ASP A 231 2.03 4.65 10.72
C ASP A 231 2.34 6.07 11.18
N TYR A 232 1.39 6.99 10.95
CA TYR A 232 1.49 8.39 11.39
C TYR A 232 1.58 8.56 12.91
N GLY A 233 1.21 7.56 13.69
CA GLY A 233 1.29 7.60 15.15
C GLY A 233 2.66 7.17 15.71
N SER A 234 3.61 6.81 14.86
CA SER A 234 4.94 6.37 15.25
C SER A 234 6.02 7.09 14.45
N ALA A 235 7.06 7.55 15.14
CA ALA A 235 8.26 8.07 14.49
C ALA A 235 9.28 6.99 14.12
N ASN A 236 9.05 5.74 14.55
CA ASN A 236 10.02 4.68 14.36
C ASN A 236 9.94 4.13 12.94
N PHE A 237 11.11 4.00 12.31
CA PHE A 237 11.27 3.24 11.08
C PHE A 237 11.79 1.83 11.38
N SER A 238 11.25 0.83 10.68
CA SER A 238 11.88 -0.47 10.55
C SER A 238 11.42 -1.15 9.26
N ARG A 239 12.34 -1.91 8.66
CA ARG A 239 12.06 -2.77 7.52
C ARG A 239 11.42 -4.10 7.90
N SER A 240 11.48 -4.49 9.16
CA SER A 240 10.82 -5.71 9.65
C SER A 240 9.31 -5.50 9.72
N LEU A 241 8.55 -6.54 9.39
CA LEU A 241 7.10 -6.61 9.56
C LEU A 241 6.72 -7.41 10.81
N LEU A 242 7.71 -7.94 11.53
CA LEU A 242 7.51 -8.82 12.67
C LEU A 242 7.37 -8.05 13.99
N PHE A 243 6.65 -6.93 13.97
CA PHE A 243 6.31 -6.22 15.19
C PHE A 243 4.96 -6.67 15.73
N GLU A 244 4.86 -6.61 17.05
CA GLU A 244 3.60 -6.75 17.76
C GLU A 244 3.01 -5.36 17.98
N ASP A 245 1.69 -5.27 17.98
CA ASP A 245 0.96 -4.11 18.45
C ASP A 245 0.53 -4.35 19.89
N ALA A 246 1.15 -3.63 20.83
CA ALA A 246 0.90 -3.84 22.26
C ALA A 246 -0.54 -3.49 22.68
N GLU A 247 -1.19 -2.56 21.98
CA GLU A 247 -2.56 -2.12 22.29
C GLU A 247 -3.53 -3.22 21.89
N TRP A 248 -3.39 -3.76 20.68
CA TRP A 248 -4.19 -4.89 20.22
C TRP A 248 -3.92 -6.19 20.96
N GLU A 249 -2.65 -6.50 21.28
CA GLU A 249 -2.31 -7.72 22.03
C GLU A 249 -2.94 -7.74 23.43
N ALA A 250 -3.09 -6.58 24.07
CA ALA A 250 -3.79 -6.47 25.35
C ALA A 250 -5.28 -6.84 25.23
N GLU A 251 -5.94 -6.36 24.17
CA GLU A 251 -7.34 -6.68 23.89
C GLU A 251 -7.55 -8.17 23.59
N PHE A 252 -6.64 -8.81 22.84
CA PHE A 252 -6.74 -10.26 22.59
C PHE A 252 -6.48 -11.10 23.82
N ALA A 253 -5.53 -10.68 24.66
CA ALA A 253 -5.30 -11.34 25.93
C ALA A 253 -6.56 -11.29 26.81
N ALA A 254 -7.26 -10.15 26.83
CA ALA A 254 -8.51 -9.99 27.56
C ALA A 254 -9.65 -10.84 26.96
N GLU A 255 -9.80 -10.87 25.64
CA GLU A 255 -10.83 -11.64 24.94
C GLU A 255 -10.67 -13.15 25.12
N GLN A 256 -9.44 -13.66 25.01
CA GLN A 256 -9.19 -15.11 24.98
C GLN A 256 -8.85 -15.72 26.34
N GLY A 257 -8.54 -14.90 27.35
CA GLY A 257 -8.18 -15.35 28.69
C GLY A 257 -7.07 -16.41 28.67
N GLU A 258 -7.33 -17.58 29.27
CA GLU A 258 -6.36 -18.69 29.33
C GLU A 258 -5.98 -19.28 27.95
N GLY A 259 -6.83 -19.05 26.94
CA GLY A 259 -6.61 -19.49 25.56
C GLY A 259 -5.63 -18.62 24.78
N TYR A 260 -5.31 -17.42 25.26
CA TYR A 260 -4.46 -16.47 24.56
C TYR A 260 -3.02 -17.01 24.39
N ARG A 261 -2.46 -16.79 23.19
CA ARG A 261 -1.07 -17.12 22.86
C ARG A 261 -0.44 -15.93 22.14
N ARG A 262 0.57 -15.33 22.77
CA ARG A 262 1.32 -14.20 22.22
C ARG A 262 2.41 -14.65 21.23
N PRO A 263 2.63 -13.91 20.12
CA PRO A 263 1.74 -12.87 19.61
C PRO A 263 0.51 -13.49 18.96
N PHE A 264 -0.64 -12.87 19.18
CA PHE A 264 -1.87 -13.26 18.50
C PHE A 264 -1.78 -12.94 17.02
N PHE A 265 -1.18 -11.80 16.68
CA PHE A 265 -0.78 -11.49 15.31
C PHE A 265 0.55 -10.75 15.32
N GLY A 266 1.55 -11.39 14.73
CA GLY A 266 2.93 -10.90 14.76
C GLY A 266 3.33 -10.12 13.51
N TYR A 267 2.37 -9.59 12.75
CA TYR A 267 2.63 -8.85 11.51
C TYR A 267 2.12 -7.42 11.62
N HIS A 268 3.02 -6.50 11.88
CA HIS A 268 2.76 -5.07 11.95
C HIS A 268 4.02 -4.36 11.47
N GLY A 269 3.89 -3.46 10.50
CA GLY A 269 5.01 -2.65 10.03
C GLY A 269 5.42 -1.57 11.03
N ARG A 270 6.49 -0.84 10.71
CA ARG A 270 6.83 0.42 11.39
C ARG A 270 7.36 1.40 10.37
N ASN A 271 6.46 2.04 9.63
CA ASN A 271 6.83 3.01 8.59
C ASN A 271 7.73 2.42 7.48
N CYS A 272 7.69 1.12 7.18
CA CYS A 272 8.58 0.52 6.18
C CYS A 272 8.43 1.15 4.79
N TYR A 273 7.20 1.55 4.40
CA TYR A 273 6.94 2.25 3.13
C TYR A 273 7.31 3.73 3.17
N ALA A 274 7.56 4.32 4.35
CA ALA A 274 8.01 5.70 4.46
C ALA A 274 9.37 5.92 3.78
N TYR A 275 10.17 4.86 3.65
CA TYR A 275 11.40 4.91 2.86
C TYR A 275 11.15 5.36 1.41
N LEU A 276 10.09 4.86 0.78
CA LEU A 276 9.77 5.20 -0.62
C LEU A 276 9.44 6.70 -0.76
N LEU A 277 8.73 7.26 0.22
CA LEU A 277 8.42 8.69 0.26
C LEU A 277 9.64 9.54 0.64
N ALA A 278 10.56 9.03 1.45
CA ALA A 278 11.75 9.77 1.86
C ALA A 278 12.86 9.76 0.79
N ALA A 279 13.08 8.61 0.15
CA ALA A 279 14.26 8.36 -0.69
C ALA A 279 13.96 8.42 -2.19
N CYS A 280 12.71 8.22 -2.61
CA CYS A 280 12.37 8.00 -4.02
C CYS A 280 11.60 9.18 -4.63
N GLY A 281 11.96 10.42 -4.30
CA GLY A 281 11.37 11.61 -4.92
C GLY A 281 10.08 12.14 -4.25
N GLY A 282 9.76 11.67 -3.04
CA GLY A 282 8.59 12.16 -2.32
C GLY A 282 7.29 11.55 -2.83
N TRP A 283 6.19 12.18 -2.43
CA TRP A 283 4.87 11.87 -2.94
C TRP A 283 4.75 12.11 -4.46
N HIS A 284 5.61 12.94 -5.08
CA HIS A 284 5.57 13.20 -6.52
C HIS A 284 5.84 11.98 -7.39
N THR A 285 6.50 10.96 -6.84
CA THR A 285 6.73 9.69 -7.52
C THR A 285 5.49 8.80 -7.56
N PHE A 286 4.52 9.04 -6.67
CA PHE A 286 3.31 8.26 -6.53
C PHE A 286 2.10 9.14 -6.85
N ASP A 287 1.39 8.82 -7.93
CA ASP A 287 0.20 9.55 -8.32
C ASP A 287 -0.93 9.44 -7.28
N PHE A 288 -0.95 8.35 -6.54
CA PHE A 288 -1.75 8.20 -5.32
C PHE A 288 -1.22 7.08 -4.40
N VAL A 289 -1.64 7.13 -3.13
CA VAL A 289 -1.36 6.17 -2.07
C VAL A 289 -2.69 5.66 -1.50
N SER A 290 -2.99 4.38 -1.70
CA SER A 290 -4.21 3.70 -1.25
C SER A 290 -4.01 3.07 0.13
N LEU A 291 -4.15 3.85 1.19
CA LEU A 291 -3.90 3.40 2.54
C LEU A 291 -4.92 2.33 2.98
N GLN A 292 -4.49 1.12 3.26
CA GLN A 292 -5.38 0.05 3.69
C GLN A 292 -5.76 0.21 5.17
N LEU A 293 -7.01 0.61 5.44
CA LEU A 293 -7.52 0.77 6.80
C LEU A 293 -8.15 -0.52 7.35
N TYR A 294 -8.35 -1.51 6.50
CA TYR A 294 -8.99 -2.78 6.84
C TYR A 294 -8.01 -3.86 7.30
N GLU A 295 -6.69 -3.62 7.22
CA GLU A 295 -5.69 -4.55 7.75
C GLU A 295 -6.05 -4.90 9.20
N SER A 296 -5.85 -6.17 9.56
CA SER A 296 -5.98 -6.56 10.94
C SER A 296 -5.03 -5.73 11.79
N PHE A 297 -5.59 -5.14 12.85
CA PHE A 297 -4.86 -4.36 13.83
C PHE A 297 -4.42 -2.97 13.34
N SER A 298 -5.12 -2.42 12.36
CA SER A 298 -4.95 -1.01 11.99
C SER A 298 -5.30 -0.08 13.17
N ARG A 299 -4.55 1.02 13.31
CA ARG A 299 -4.83 2.09 14.27
C ARG A 299 -6.25 2.65 14.10
N PHE A 300 -6.69 2.79 12.84
CA PHE A 300 -8.06 3.17 12.54
C PHE A 300 -9.08 2.18 13.11
N GLY A 301 -8.82 0.87 12.95
CA GLY A 301 -9.62 -0.18 13.56
C GLY A 301 -9.64 -0.11 15.08
N TYR A 302 -8.50 0.17 15.70
CA TYR A 302 -8.41 0.29 17.16
C TYR A 302 -9.28 1.43 17.66
N SER A 303 -9.16 2.61 17.05
CA SER A 303 -9.95 3.79 17.43
C SER A 303 -11.45 3.57 17.30
N VAL A 304 -11.91 2.87 16.26
CA VAL A 304 -13.34 2.62 16.06
C VAL A 304 -13.87 1.53 17.01
N GLN A 305 -13.15 0.41 17.12
CA GLN A 305 -13.65 -0.79 17.79
C GLN A 305 -13.39 -0.79 19.30
N VAL A 306 -12.21 -0.35 19.70
CA VAL A 306 -11.75 -0.41 21.10
C VAL A 306 -12.02 0.93 21.79
N GLU A 307 -11.57 2.04 21.22
CA GLU A 307 -11.80 3.37 21.81
C GLU A 307 -13.24 3.86 21.62
N GLY A 308 -14.00 3.22 20.72
CA GLY A 308 -15.39 3.55 20.43
C GLY A 308 -15.58 4.89 19.70
N THR A 309 -14.51 5.42 19.09
CA THR A 309 -14.54 6.64 18.29
C THR A 309 -15.53 6.48 17.14
N PRO A 310 -16.44 7.45 16.90
CA PRO A 310 -17.31 7.39 15.73
C PRO A 310 -16.49 7.27 14.44
N VAL A 311 -16.91 6.38 13.54
CA VAL A 311 -16.20 6.09 12.27
C VAL A 311 -15.85 7.37 11.51
N ALA A 312 -16.79 8.32 11.46
CA ALA A 312 -16.57 9.56 10.74
C ALA A 312 -15.43 10.41 11.35
N ASP A 313 -15.39 10.50 12.69
CA ASP A 313 -14.36 11.25 13.41
C ASP A 313 -12.99 10.56 13.28
N ALA A 314 -12.97 9.22 13.36
CA ALA A 314 -11.76 8.44 13.17
C ALA A 314 -11.20 8.59 11.74
N LEU A 315 -12.06 8.64 10.71
CA LEU A 315 -11.65 8.87 9.33
C LEU A 315 -11.12 10.29 9.14
N ILE A 316 -11.80 11.31 9.67
CA ILE A 316 -11.35 12.70 9.61
C ILE A 316 -9.97 12.85 10.26
N SER A 317 -9.79 12.29 11.46
CA SER A 317 -8.53 12.32 12.21
C SER A 317 -7.40 11.62 11.45
N THR A 318 -7.67 10.43 10.93
CA THR A 318 -6.71 9.65 10.13
C THR A 318 -6.27 10.42 8.90
N VAL A 319 -7.20 10.88 8.06
CA VAL A 319 -6.89 11.65 6.83
C VAL A 319 -6.10 12.91 7.16
N SER A 320 -6.54 13.66 8.17
CA SER A 320 -5.88 14.91 8.57
C SER A 320 -4.44 14.67 9.03
N SER A 321 -4.15 13.52 9.64
CA SER A 321 -2.79 13.17 10.10
C SER A 321 -1.84 12.90 8.93
N TYR A 322 -2.27 12.17 7.90
CA TYR A 322 -1.46 11.94 6.70
C TYR A 322 -1.18 13.22 5.91
N ILE A 323 -2.17 14.11 5.82
CA ILE A 323 -2.04 15.39 5.11
C ILE A 323 -1.13 16.35 5.87
N ARG A 324 -1.25 16.42 7.20
CA ARG A 324 -0.35 17.23 8.05
C ARG A 324 1.08 16.70 8.02
N GLY A 325 1.22 15.39 7.88
CA GLY A 325 2.47 14.67 7.92
C GLY A 325 2.94 14.36 9.34
N TRP A 326 3.93 13.47 9.41
CA TRP A 326 4.55 13.02 10.66
C TRP A 326 6.06 12.84 10.49
N ALA A 327 6.79 12.93 11.59
CA ALA A 327 8.23 12.70 11.57
C ALA A 327 8.53 11.21 11.61
N VAL A 328 9.46 10.74 10.78
CA VAL A 328 10.02 9.39 10.79
C VAL A 328 11.53 9.47 10.94
N ASP A 329 12.08 8.72 11.88
CA ASP A 329 13.51 8.64 12.15
C ASP A 329 14.09 7.35 11.58
N PHE A 330 14.88 7.51 10.51
CA PHE A 330 15.57 6.41 9.84
C PHE A 330 16.95 6.12 10.45
N SER A 331 17.45 6.97 11.35
CA SER A 331 18.86 6.95 11.80
C SER A 331 19.28 5.68 12.54
N SER A 332 18.32 4.89 13.04
CA SER A 332 18.57 3.63 13.73
C SER A 332 18.63 2.41 12.79
N ASP A 333 18.37 2.53 11.48
CA ASP A 333 18.49 1.40 10.57
C ASP A 333 19.97 0.98 10.44
N PRO A 334 20.29 -0.33 10.47
CA PRO A 334 21.66 -0.80 10.33
C PRO A 334 22.28 -0.52 8.95
N ASP A 335 21.47 -0.32 7.91
CA ASP A 335 21.98 0.03 6.59
C ASP A 335 22.27 1.54 6.49
N SER A 336 23.53 1.89 6.26
CA SER A 336 23.98 3.29 6.16
C SER A 336 23.25 4.10 5.07
N ARG A 337 22.73 3.46 4.01
CA ARG A 337 21.94 4.11 2.96
C ARG A 337 20.59 4.60 3.46
N VAL A 338 20.02 3.89 4.42
CA VAL A 338 18.77 4.23 5.08
C VAL A 338 19.05 5.19 6.23
N ALA A 339 20.03 4.88 7.09
CA ALA A 339 20.36 5.69 8.26
C ALA A 339 20.70 7.15 7.92
N ARG A 340 21.38 7.38 6.78
CA ARG A 340 21.72 8.73 6.30
C ARG A 340 20.52 9.60 5.95
N LEU A 341 19.33 9.02 5.76
CA LEU A 341 18.09 9.79 5.60
C LEU A 341 17.77 10.56 6.89
N GLY A 342 18.25 10.10 8.05
CA GLY A 342 18.03 10.78 9.32
C GLY A 342 16.55 10.94 9.64
N LYS A 343 16.17 12.11 10.17
CA LYS A 343 14.76 12.44 10.45
C LYS A 343 14.14 13.10 9.23
N GLN A 344 13.05 12.53 8.74
CA GLN A 344 12.28 13.07 7.63
C GLN A 344 10.85 13.35 8.06
N THR A 345 10.21 14.35 7.44
CA THR A 345 8.75 14.53 7.57
C THR A 345 8.09 13.87 6.38
N ILE A 346 7.24 12.89 6.65
CA ILE A 346 6.49 12.16 5.64
C ILE A 346 5.11 12.80 5.51
N VAL A 347 4.70 13.07 4.28
CA VAL A 347 3.42 13.70 3.95
C VAL A 347 2.79 12.93 2.80
N VAL A 348 1.48 12.70 2.89
CA VAL A 348 0.66 12.26 1.76
C VAL A 348 -0.42 13.31 1.55
N PRO A 349 -0.31 14.19 0.54
CA PRO A 349 -1.24 15.28 0.35
C PRO A 349 -2.63 14.76 -0.04
N ALA A 350 -3.66 15.58 0.16
CA ALA A 350 -5.05 15.18 -0.03
C ALA A 350 -5.31 14.65 -1.45
N GLU A 351 -4.71 15.29 -2.46
CA GLU A 351 -4.80 14.93 -3.87
C GLU A 351 -4.06 13.65 -4.26
N ALA A 352 -3.25 13.08 -3.37
CA ALA A 352 -2.60 11.79 -3.55
C ALA A 352 -3.16 10.72 -2.60
N LEU A 353 -3.85 11.09 -1.52
CA LEU A 353 -4.38 10.14 -0.54
C LEU A 353 -5.67 9.47 -1.05
N VAL A 354 -5.70 8.15 -1.00
CA VAL A 354 -6.86 7.29 -1.28
C VAL A 354 -7.08 6.38 -0.07
N ILE A 355 -8.34 6.23 0.37
CA ILE A 355 -8.68 5.44 1.55
C ILE A 355 -9.13 4.03 1.15
N GLY A 356 -8.36 3.02 1.55
CA GLY A 356 -8.62 1.60 1.30
C GLY A 356 -9.54 0.97 2.32
N LEU A 357 -10.60 0.30 1.83
CA LEU A 357 -11.63 -0.39 2.61
C LEU A 357 -11.78 -1.85 2.15
N LEU A 358 -12.28 -2.72 3.01
CA LEU A 358 -12.64 -4.09 2.59
C LEU A 358 -14.07 -4.12 2.06
N ALA A 359 -14.28 -4.78 0.93
CA ALA A 359 -15.60 -5.21 0.50
C ALA A 359 -16.13 -6.34 1.39
N VAL A 360 -17.43 -6.37 1.60
CA VAL A 360 -18.06 -7.40 2.41
C VAL A 360 -17.99 -8.76 1.71
N SER A 361 -17.38 -9.74 2.36
CA SER A 361 -17.47 -11.15 1.98
C SER A 361 -18.20 -11.95 3.07
N GLY A 362 -19.15 -12.81 2.69
CA GLY A 362 -19.89 -13.61 3.67
C GLY A 362 -20.87 -12.81 4.54
N ASP A 363 -20.96 -13.13 5.84
CA ASP A 363 -21.89 -12.48 6.78
C ASP A 363 -21.38 -11.08 7.17
N PRO A 364 -22.09 -9.99 6.83
CA PRO A 364 -21.70 -8.64 7.24
C PRO A 364 -21.49 -8.50 8.75
N SER A 365 -22.22 -9.27 9.58
CA SER A 365 -22.12 -9.18 11.03
C SER A 365 -20.72 -9.49 11.56
N GLU A 366 -19.92 -10.27 10.82
CA GLU A 366 -18.53 -10.63 11.15
C GLU A 366 -17.51 -9.56 10.76
N GLN A 367 -17.89 -8.67 9.84
CA GLN A 367 -17.01 -7.64 9.26
C GLN A 367 -17.45 -6.23 9.62
N LEU A 368 -18.53 -6.03 10.38
CA LEU A 368 -18.87 -4.72 10.90
C LEU A 368 -18.04 -4.40 12.15
N PRO A 369 -17.70 -3.11 12.38
CA PRO A 369 -17.03 -2.71 13.62
C PRO A 369 -17.83 -3.13 14.85
N ARG A 370 -17.15 -3.73 15.83
CA ARG A 370 -17.75 -4.17 17.09
C ARG A 370 -17.17 -3.38 18.25
N ARG A 371 -18.02 -2.99 19.20
CA ARG A 371 -17.62 -2.29 20.44
C ARG A 371 -17.31 -3.23 21.60
N THR A 372 -17.52 -4.51 21.39
CA THR A 372 -17.29 -5.57 22.37
C THR A 372 -16.65 -6.75 21.66
N PRO A 373 -15.75 -7.49 22.32
CA PRO A 373 -15.16 -8.69 21.75
C PRO A 373 -16.22 -9.75 21.34
N PRO A 374 -15.93 -10.58 20.33
CA PRO A 374 -14.72 -10.58 19.51
C PRO A 374 -14.74 -9.45 18.49
N PHE A 375 -13.66 -8.66 18.44
CA PHE A 375 -13.51 -7.54 17.50
C PHE A 375 -13.39 -8.06 16.06
N ALA A 376 -13.87 -7.27 15.09
CA ALA A 376 -13.71 -7.60 13.68
C ALA A 376 -12.24 -7.44 13.29
N LYS A 377 -11.60 -8.55 12.89
CA LYS A 377 -10.20 -8.56 12.47
C LYS A 377 -9.99 -7.82 11.15
N VAL A 378 -10.97 -7.86 10.26
CA VAL A 378 -10.97 -7.12 9.01
C VAL A 378 -12.38 -6.58 8.93
N PHE A 379 -12.52 -5.25 8.88
CA PHE A 379 -13.84 -4.65 8.92
C PHE A 379 -14.13 -3.80 7.68
N THR A 380 -15.39 -3.85 7.29
CA THR A 380 -15.96 -3.12 6.18
C THR A 380 -16.65 -1.87 6.69
N LEU A 381 -16.59 -0.80 5.90
CA LEU A 381 -17.41 0.38 6.09
C LEU A 381 -18.36 0.46 4.93
N MET A 382 -19.65 0.34 5.23
CA MET A 382 -20.69 0.31 4.23
C MET A 382 -20.89 1.73 3.65
N PRO A 383 -20.64 2.04 2.36
CA PRO A 383 -20.64 3.42 1.86
C PRO A 383 -21.97 3.87 1.26
N GLU A 384 -23.11 3.32 1.69
CA GLU A 384 -24.42 3.72 1.21
C GLU A 384 -24.63 5.24 1.26
N PRO A 385 -25.09 5.89 0.18
CA PRO A 385 -25.35 7.32 0.15
C PRO A 385 -26.70 7.65 0.81
N HIS A 386 -26.90 7.19 2.05
CA HIS A 386 -28.02 7.59 2.88
C HIS A 386 -27.55 8.51 4.01
N ARG A 387 -28.48 9.32 4.51
CA ARG A 387 -28.23 10.25 5.61
C ARG A 387 -27.78 9.49 6.87
N GLY A 388 -26.66 9.91 7.46
CA GLY A 388 -26.07 9.26 8.64
C GLY A 388 -25.06 8.16 8.29
N ASN A 389 -24.70 8.02 7.01
CA ASN A 389 -23.57 7.18 6.62
C ASN A 389 -22.25 7.83 7.09
N PRO A 390 -21.47 7.16 7.95
CA PRO A 390 -20.28 7.77 8.52
C PRO A 390 -19.15 8.02 7.51
N VAL A 391 -19.08 7.27 6.41
CA VAL A 391 -18.09 7.51 5.33
C VAL A 391 -18.45 8.79 4.58
N MET A 392 -19.73 8.95 4.25
CA MET A 392 -20.25 10.17 3.60
C MET A 392 -20.06 11.40 4.50
N ASP A 393 -20.39 11.28 5.80
CA ASP A 393 -20.24 12.36 6.76
C ASP A 393 -18.77 12.75 6.98
N ALA A 394 -17.85 11.77 7.04
CA ALA A 394 -16.41 12.03 7.11
C ALA A 394 -15.90 12.80 5.90
N TYR A 395 -16.23 12.29 4.70
CA TYR A 395 -15.79 12.88 3.46
C TYR A 395 -16.32 14.31 3.28
N ALA A 396 -17.57 14.54 3.67
CA ALA A 396 -18.16 15.87 3.76
C ALA A 396 -17.40 16.82 4.70
N GLY A 397 -17.06 16.32 5.89
CA GLY A 397 -16.27 17.05 6.88
C GLY A 397 -14.92 17.49 6.29
N LEU A 398 -14.20 16.55 5.70
CA LEU A 398 -12.91 16.81 5.05
C LEU A 398 -13.05 17.74 3.85
N ALA A 399 -14.10 17.63 3.04
CA ALA A 399 -14.35 18.54 1.92
C ALA A 399 -14.56 19.99 2.39
N ARG A 400 -15.28 20.20 3.50
CA ARG A 400 -15.44 21.53 4.10
C ARG A 400 -14.12 22.11 4.63
N LEU A 401 -13.23 21.25 5.10
CA LEU A 401 -11.88 21.64 5.54
C LEU A 401 -10.90 21.85 4.38
N GLY A 402 -11.30 21.56 3.14
CA GLY A 402 -10.40 21.59 1.98
C GLY A 402 -9.37 20.46 1.96
N THR A 403 -9.60 19.39 2.73
CA THR A 403 -8.67 18.26 2.93
C THR A 403 -9.29 16.92 2.55
N ALA A 404 -10.35 16.91 1.72
CA ALA A 404 -10.94 15.68 1.22
C ALA A 404 -9.90 14.84 0.45
N PRO A 405 -9.74 13.55 0.78
CA PRO A 405 -8.83 12.68 0.05
C PRO A 405 -9.30 12.57 -1.41
N ARG A 406 -8.37 12.20 -2.30
CA ARG A 406 -8.63 12.03 -3.72
C ARG A 406 -9.71 11.01 -3.99
N GLY A 407 -9.84 9.99 -3.15
CA GLY A 407 -10.89 9.01 -3.31
C GLY A 407 -10.80 7.83 -2.37
N PHE A 408 -11.37 6.72 -2.81
CA PHE A 408 -11.43 5.47 -2.07
C PHE A 408 -10.90 4.32 -2.92
N MET A 409 -10.43 3.30 -2.21
CA MET A 409 -9.99 2.03 -2.75
C MET A 409 -10.76 0.91 -2.05
N TYR A 410 -11.03 -0.20 -2.72
CA TYR A 410 -11.48 -1.40 -2.02
C TYR A 410 -10.90 -2.73 -2.53
N TRP A 411 -10.72 -3.64 -1.58
CA TRP A 411 -10.40 -5.05 -1.79
C TRP A 411 -11.59 -5.93 -1.41
N CYS A 412 -12.19 -6.75 -2.27
CA CYS A 412 -11.95 -6.86 -3.72
C CYS A 412 -13.27 -6.92 -4.51
N ILE A 413 -13.18 -6.78 -5.84
CA ILE A 413 -14.34 -6.82 -6.76
C ILE A 413 -15.10 -8.14 -6.65
N SER A 414 -14.42 -9.27 -6.46
CA SER A 414 -15.10 -10.57 -6.38
C SER A 414 -15.95 -10.69 -5.13
N ASP A 415 -15.46 -10.18 -4.00
CA ASP A 415 -16.21 -10.13 -2.75
C ASP A 415 -17.42 -9.21 -2.90
N ASP A 416 -17.20 -8.00 -3.41
CA ASP A 416 -18.25 -7.01 -3.69
C ASP A 416 -19.33 -7.56 -4.64
N ALA A 417 -18.94 -8.33 -5.66
CA ALA A 417 -19.85 -8.99 -6.59
C ALA A 417 -20.62 -10.16 -5.98
N SER A 418 -20.08 -10.78 -4.94
CA SER A 418 -20.68 -11.92 -4.22
C SER A 418 -21.56 -11.49 -3.04
N SER A 419 -21.45 -10.23 -2.61
CA SER A 419 -22.22 -9.69 -1.50
C SER A 419 -23.73 -9.73 -1.74
N ALA A 420 -24.50 -9.65 -0.64
CA ALA A 420 -25.96 -9.66 -0.68
C ALA A 420 -26.52 -8.53 -1.56
N GLU A 421 -25.84 -7.37 -1.56
CA GLU A 421 -26.10 -6.28 -2.49
C GLU A 421 -24.93 -6.14 -3.48
N ARG A 422 -24.96 -6.87 -4.59
CA ARG A 422 -23.83 -6.92 -5.53
C ARG A 422 -23.32 -5.53 -5.95
N TYR A 423 -22.00 -5.36 -5.96
CA TYR A 423 -21.30 -4.12 -6.36
C TYR A 423 -21.64 -2.92 -5.49
N TYR A 424 -21.93 -3.18 -4.23
CA TYR A 424 -22.27 -2.20 -3.23
C TYR A 424 -21.14 -1.20 -2.98
N MET A 425 -19.90 -1.68 -2.85
CA MET A 425 -18.75 -0.81 -2.63
C MET A 425 -18.52 0.09 -3.84
N ALA A 426 -18.53 -0.46 -5.05
CA ALA A 426 -18.40 0.31 -6.28
C ALA A 426 -19.41 1.47 -6.35
N ARG A 427 -20.71 1.16 -6.19
CA ARG A 427 -21.78 2.17 -6.26
C ARG A 427 -21.73 3.16 -5.12
N GLY A 428 -21.59 2.68 -3.89
CA GLY A 428 -21.66 3.52 -2.71
C GLY A 428 -20.50 4.51 -2.65
N LEU A 429 -19.26 4.05 -2.90
CA LEU A 429 -18.09 4.93 -2.94
C LEU A 429 -18.19 5.95 -4.08
N ALA A 430 -18.63 5.53 -5.27
CA ALA A 430 -18.88 6.46 -6.36
C ALA A 430 -19.96 7.50 -5.99
N GLY A 431 -21.01 7.08 -5.28
CA GLY A 431 -22.06 7.95 -4.76
C GLY A 431 -21.54 8.97 -3.75
N VAL A 432 -20.68 8.55 -2.80
CA VAL A 432 -20.02 9.45 -1.84
C VAL A 432 -19.21 10.53 -2.57
N LEU A 433 -18.44 10.14 -3.58
CA LEU A 433 -17.58 11.08 -4.33
C LEU A 433 -18.37 12.01 -5.26
N ALA A 434 -19.56 11.58 -5.72
CA ALA A 434 -20.43 12.35 -6.60
C ALA A 434 -21.40 13.29 -5.86
N ALA A 435 -21.61 13.09 -4.56
CA ALA A 435 -22.54 13.89 -3.77
C ALA A 435 -22.07 15.36 -3.70
N PRO A 436 -22.93 16.35 -4.04
CA PRO A 436 -22.63 17.76 -3.84
C PRO A 436 -22.33 18.05 -2.37
N VAL A 437 -21.30 18.86 -2.10
CA VAL A 437 -20.92 19.23 -0.73
C VAL A 437 -22.10 19.85 0.03
N GLU A 438 -22.99 20.55 -0.66
CA GLU A 438 -24.20 21.14 -0.08
C GLU A 438 -25.23 20.10 0.34
N GLN A 439 -25.36 18.99 -0.39
CA GLN A 439 -26.22 17.88 0.02
C GLN A 439 -25.65 17.14 1.23
N LEU A 440 -24.34 17.25 1.46
CA LEU A 440 -23.67 16.77 2.67
C LEU A 440 -23.88 17.67 3.90
N ASN A 441 -24.51 18.84 3.76
CA ASN A 441 -24.68 19.80 4.86
C ASN A 441 -25.95 19.59 5.69
N ALA A 442 -26.94 18.84 5.19
CA ALA A 442 -28.17 18.56 5.94
C ALA A 442 -28.02 17.45 7.01
N SER A 443 -26.86 16.78 7.08
CA SER A 443 -26.60 15.66 8.00
C SER A 443 -25.79 16.01 9.25
N ALA A 444 -25.04 17.12 9.26
CA ALA A 444 -24.05 17.41 10.28
C ALA A 444 -24.63 18.13 11.52
N HIS A 445 -25.20 17.39 12.47
CA HIS A 445 -25.21 17.81 13.89
C HIS A 445 -23.85 17.48 14.52
N TYR A 446 -22.76 18.05 14.01
CA TYR A 446 -21.46 17.92 14.65
C TYR A 446 -21.31 18.97 15.73
N GLY A 447 -21.20 18.51 16.99
CA GLY A 447 -20.88 19.34 18.14
C GLY A 447 -19.52 20.02 17.99
N ALA A 448 -19.37 21.17 18.63
CA ALA A 448 -18.30 22.16 18.49
C ALA A 448 -16.86 21.72 18.90
N ALA A 449 -16.49 20.44 18.74
CA ALA A 449 -15.21 19.91 19.24
C ALA A 449 -14.03 20.02 18.25
N VAL A 450 -14.26 20.38 16.98
CA VAL A 450 -13.19 20.36 15.94
C VAL A 450 -12.46 21.70 15.78
N THR A 451 -12.76 22.72 16.59
CA THR A 451 -12.14 24.06 16.46
C THR A 451 -10.79 24.21 17.17
N GLN A 452 -10.09 23.13 17.52
CA GLN A 452 -8.78 23.18 18.19
C GLN A 452 -7.66 22.34 17.54
N LEU A 453 -7.76 22.03 16.24
CA LEU A 453 -6.73 21.27 15.50
C LEU A 453 -5.83 22.09 14.59
#